data_AF-R5P9P4-F1
#
_entry.id   AF-R5P9P4-F1
#
_cell.length_a   1.000
_cell.length_b   1.000
_cell.length_c   1.000
_cell.angle_alpha   90.00
_cell.angle_beta   90.00
_cell.angle_gamma   90.00
#
_symmetry.space_group_name_H-M   'P 1'
#
loop_
_entity.id
_entity.type
_entity.pdbx_description
1 polymer ?
#
loop_
_entity_poly.entity_id
_entity_poly.type
_entity_poly.pdbx_seq_one_letter_code
_entity_poly.pdbx_strand_id
1 'polypeptide(L)' 'MLEELNYKEMNQITGGVSVEEYCATLTNMMDGEYAKTEWTAEQWTNAWNAYSKHCK' A
#
# COMPACT_ATOMS: atom_id res chain seq x y z
N MET A 1 -15.99 -19.20 -22.44
CA MET A 1 -16.91 -18.26 -21.78
C MET A 1 -16.29 -17.89 -20.45
N LEU A 2 -16.20 -16.59 -20.15
CA LEU A 2 -15.87 -16.13 -18.80
C LEU A 2 -17.20 -16.06 -18.03
N GLU A 3 -17.20 -16.57 -16.81
CA GLU A 3 -18.39 -16.60 -15.94
C GLU A 3 -18.43 -15.30 -15.13
N GLU A 4 -19.56 -14.59 -15.16
CA GLU A 4 -19.73 -13.35 -14.39
C GLU A 4 -20.03 -13.69 -12.92
N LEU A 5 -19.26 -13.10 -12.01
CA LEU A 5 -19.44 -13.28 -10.56
C LEU A 5 -20.64 -12.49 -10.06
N ASN A 6 -21.41 -13.08 -9.15
CA ASN A 6 -22.48 -12.39 -8.44
C ASN A 6 -21.92 -11.53 -7.27
N TYR A 7 -22.74 -10.61 -6.74
CA TYR A 7 -22.32 -9.68 -5.69
C TYR A 7 -21.75 -10.35 -4.42
N LYS A 8 -22.23 -11.54 -4.07
CA LYS A 8 -21.73 -12.27 -2.91
C LYS A 8 -20.32 -12.81 -3.18
N GLU A 9 -20.09 -13.33 -4.37
CA GLU A 9 -18.78 -13.82 -4.82
C GLU A 9 -17.78 -12.68 -4.94
N MET A 10 -18.19 -11.51 -5.45
CA MET A 10 -17.35 -10.31 -5.49
C MET A 10 -16.88 -9.86 -4.11
N ASN A 11 -17.77 -9.87 -3.11
CA ASN A 11 -17.42 -9.52 -1.72
C ASN A 11 -16.53 -10.55 -1.02
N GLN A 12 -16.42 -11.76 -1.59
CA GLN A 12 -15.53 -12.82 -1.10
C GLN A 12 -14.18 -12.83 -1.83
N ILE A 13 -13.98 -11.96 -2.83
CA ILE A 13 -12.67 -11.75 -3.42
C ILE A 13 -11.79 -11.12 -2.34
N THR A 14 -11.03 -11.97 -1.66
CA THR A 14 -9.91 -11.55 -0.84
C THR A 14 -8.70 -11.45 -1.76
N GLY A 15 -8.27 -10.22 -2.02
CA GLY A 15 -7.14 -9.92 -2.87
C GLY A 15 -6.42 -8.67 -2.39
N GLY A 16 -5.10 -8.64 -2.56
CA GLY A 16 -4.23 -7.59 -2.06
C GLY A 16 -2.89 -8.17 -1.61
N VAL A 17 -1.92 -7.29 -1.40
CA VAL A 17 -0.65 -7.65 -0.76
C VAL A 17 -0.87 -7.86 0.74
N SER A 18 -0.07 -8.72 1.37
CA SER A 18 -0.09 -8.86 2.83
C SER A 18 0.27 -7.54 3.52
N VAL A 19 -0.09 -7.37 4.79
CA VAL A 19 0.31 -6.18 5.57
C VAL A 19 1.83 -6.09 5.60
N GLU A 20 2.52 -7.22 5.76
CA GLU A 20 3.97 -7.33 5.75
C GLU A 20 4.58 -6.85 4.42
N GLU A 21 4.02 -7.30 3.29
CA GLU A 21 4.47 -6.92 1.95
C GLU A 21 4.19 -5.44 1.64
N TYR A 22 3.02 -4.93 2.05
CA TYR A 22 2.70 -3.51 1.97
C TYR A 22 3.72 -2.68 2.75
N CYS A 23 4.01 -3.06 4.00
CA CYS A 23 4.91 -2.32 4.87
C CYS A 23 6.36 -2.38 4.41
N ALA A 24 6.82 -3.54 3.94
CA ALA A 24 8.14 -3.67 3.33
C ALA A 24 8.27 -2.76 2.10
N THR A 25 7.25 -2.72 1.25
CA THR A 25 7.23 -1.84 0.06
C THR A 25 7.26 -0.38 0.46
N LEU A 26 6.44 0.03 1.42
CA LEU A 26 6.37 1.41 1.89
C LEU A 26 7.69 1.86 2.53
N THR A 27 8.31 1.04 3.39
CA THR A 27 9.61 1.36 3.98
C THR A 27 10.70 1.45 2.93
N ASN A 28 10.73 0.53 1.95
CA ASN A 28 11.70 0.60 0.85
C ASN A 28 11.53 1.87 0.00
N MET A 29 10.30 2.33 -0.22
CA MET A 29 10.05 3.60 -0.91
C MET A 29 10.58 4.78 -0.11
N MET A 30 10.33 4.83 1.20
CA MET A 30 10.80 5.90 2.09
C MET A 30 12.33 5.91 2.21
N ASP A 31 12.98 4.75 2.25
CA ASP A 31 14.44 4.63 2.35
C ASP A 31 15.17 4.85 1.02
N GLY A 32 14.43 4.89 -0.09
CA GLY A 32 14.97 5.09 -1.43
C GLY A 32 15.54 6.49 -1.64
N GLU A 33 16.60 6.59 -2.46
CA GLU A 33 17.30 7.85 -2.72
C GLU A 33 16.36 8.92 -3.31
N TYR A 34 15.48 8.53 -4.23
CA TYR A 34 14.48 9.42 -4.81
C TYR A 34 13.57 10.05 -3.75
N ALA A 35 13.16 9.30 -2.73
CA ALA A 35 12.36 9.87 -1.64
C ALA A 35 13.17 10.87 -0.80
N LYS A 36 14.45 10.61 -0.60
CA LYS A 36 15.33 11.49 0.18
C LYS A 36 15.64 12.81 -0.52
N THR A 37 15.71 12.82 -1.86
CA THR A 37 16.08 14.02 -2.63
C THR A 37 14.90 14.74 -3.25
N GLU A 38 13.88 14.02 -3.72
CA GLU A 38 12.80 14.58 -4.55
C GLU A 38 11.47 14.72 -3.82
N TRP A 39 11.23 13.98 -2.73
CA TRP A 39 9.93 14.09 -2.06
C TRP A 39 9.77 15.42 -1.33
N THR A 40 8.59 16.00 -1.51
CA THR A 40 8.16 17.16 -0.72
C THR A 40 7.88 16.76 0.72
N ALA A 41 7.84 17.75 1.61
CA ALA A 41 7.45 17.55 3.00
C ALA A 41 6.04 16.93 3.14
N GLU A 42 5.13 17.25 2.22
CA GLU A 42 3.79 16.67 2.19
C GLU A 42 3.83 15.17 1.85
N GLN A 43 4.63 14.78 0.85
CA GLN A 43 4.80 13.37 0.49
C GLN A 43 5.40 12.54 1.63
N TRP A 44 6.40 13.09 2.33
CA TRP A 44 6.94 12.48 3.55
C TRP A 44 5.90 12.33 4.65
N THR A 45 5.10 13.37 4.90
CA THR A 45 4.02 13.34 5.90
C THR A 45 2.99 12.27 5.56
N ASN A 46 2.59 12.18 4.28
CA ASN A 46 1.63 11.18 3.82
C ASN A 46 2.17 9.75 3.97
N ALA A 47 3.43 9.50 3.62
CA ALA A 47 4.06 8.20 3.78
C ALA A 47 4.15 7.78 5.25
N TRP A 48 4.53 8.71 6.15
CA TRP A 48 4.55 8.46 7.59
C TRP A 48 3.16 8.17 8.16
N ASN A 49 2.14 8.91 7.74
CA ASN A 49 0.76 8.66 8.15
C ASN A 49 0.28 7.29 7.69
N ALA A 50 0.60 6.88 6.45
CA ALA A 50 0.29 5.56 5.93
C ALA A 50 0.99 4.46 6.74
N TYR A 51 2.29 4.62 7.01
CA TYR A 51 3.05 3.68 7.84
C TYR A 51 2.46 3.56 9.25
N SER A 52 2.15 4.67 9.90
CA SER A 52 1.56 4.67 11.24
C SER A 52 0.17 4.05 11.32
N LYS A 53 -0.59 4.06 10.21
CA LYS A 53 -1.95 3.52 10.18
C LYS A 53 -1.99 2.02 9.87
N HIS A 54 -1.03 1.54 9.09
CA HIS A 54 -1.09 0.20 8.49
C HIS A 54 0.06 -0.73 8.91
N CYS A 55 1.16 -0.19 9.43
CA CYS A 55 2.39 -0.94 9.73
C CYS A 55 2.81 -0.94 11.20
N LYS A 56 2.09 -0.21 12.06
CA LYS A 56 2.30 -0.15 13.50
C LYS A 56 1.05 -0.60 14.25
#